data_AF-A0A0C3QDD6-F1
#
_entry.id   AF-A0A0C3QDD6-F1
#
_cell.length_a   1.000
_cell.length_b   1.000
_cell.length_c   1.000
_cell.angle_alpha   90.00
_cell.angle_beta   90.00
_cell.angle_gamma   90.00
#
_symmetry.space_group_name_H-M   'P 1'
#
loop_
_entity.id
_entity.type
_entity.pdbx_description
1 polymer ?
#
loop_
_entity_poly.entity_id
_entity_poly.type
_entity_poly.pdbx_seq_one_letter_code
_entity_poly.pdbx_strand_id
1 'polypeptide(L)'
;MLFTHPTLTTDSWTLYIKASVLISRVRSFNSRFRISVVTRGSGISALSHESPAESEEFHHLDQTIAAFTRNIPRALRDPVGTAVDPLLYTAHLLPHVAMIQLYDPHAKPESPNDHSTVQMLAATRAILDLIYKLCGTTYDLLYMDHSCSVAWFLAGAAIIRFLKAKIAAKDDDEVARLEQELGIVKFMLRNLGDRTIIGHRQVNVLQGLYNVEIRGHGRKAATAPSATDQRAETDNLIFGNMK
;
A
#
# COMPACT_ATOMS: atom_id res chain seq x y z
N MET A 1 -16.11 17.19 -14.91
CA MET A 1 -14.83 17.37 -15.65
C MET A 1 -13.83 16.24 -15.41
N LEU A 2 -13.71 15.69 -14.20
CA LEU A 2 -12.81 14.55 -13.92
C LEU A 2 -13.31 13.21 -14.48
N PHE A 3 -14.62 12.99 -14.50
CA PHE A 3 -15.26 11.73 -14.92
C PHE A 3 -15.67 11.69 -16.40
N THR A 4 -15.50 12.79 -17.13
CA THR A 4 -15.77 12.88 -18.56
C THR A 4 -14.47 13.04 -19.33
N HIS A 5 -14.29 12.20 -20.35
CA HIS A 5 -13.11 12.13 -21.19
C HIS A 5 -13.53 12.30 -22.66
N PRO A 6 -13.69 13.54 -23.15
CA PRO A 6 -14.02 13.76 -24.54
C PRO A 6 -12.92 13.16 -25.44
N THR A 7 -13.30 12.26 -26.34
CA THR A 7 -12.35 11.44 -27.12
C THR A 7 -11.37 12.26 -27.96
N LEU A 8 -11.77 13.44 -28.43
CA LEU A 8 -10.96 14.30 -29.30
C LEU A 8 -9.96 15.19 -28.54
N THR A 9 -10.10 15.30 -27.21
CA THR A 9 -9.25 16.19 -26.38
C THR A 9 -8.64 15.46 -25.19
N THR A 10 -8.76 14.12 -25.14
CA THR A 10 -8.18 13.30 -24.08
C THR A 10 -6.99 12.52 -24.64
N ASP A 11 -5.83 12.76 -24.05
CA ASP A 11 -4.59 12.00 -24.25
C ASP A 11 -4.09 11.44 -22.91
N SER A 12 -2.97 10.72 -22.94
CA SER A 12 -2.35 10.11 -21.76
C SER A 12 -1.97 11.14 -20.69
N TRP A 13 -1.47 12.31 -21.10
CA TRP A 13 -1.13 13.40 -20.19
C TRP A 13 -2.37 13.97 -19.47
N THR A 14 -3.45 14.19 -20.21
CA THR A 14 -4.72 14.68 -19.67
C THR A 14 -5.30 13.69 -18.65
N LEU A 15 -5.24 12.38 -18.94
CA LEU A 15 -5.65 11.35 -17.99
C LEU A 15 -4.76 11.36 -16.73
N TYR A 16 -3.45 11.47 -16.89
CA TYR A 16 -2.50 11.55 -15.79
C TYR A 16 -2.78 12.74 -14.86
N ILE A 17 -3.03 13.93 -15.41
CA ILE A 17 -3.39 15.12 -14.62
C ILE A 17 -4.71 14.92 -13.87
N LYS A 18 -5.73 14.39 -14.54
CA LYS A 18 -7.03 14.10 -13.91
C LYS A 18 -6.88 13.08 -12.77
N ALA A 19 -6.11 12.02 -12.96
CA ALA A 19 -5.86 11.02 -11.94
C ALA A 19 -5.04 11.58 -10.76
N SER A 20 -4.11 12.48 -11.01
CA SER A 20 -3.35 13.20 -9.98
C SER A 20 -4.26 14.10 -9.12
N VAL A 21 -5.19 14.83 -9.75
CA VAL A 21 -6.20 15.63 -9.05
C VAL A 21 -7.11 14.73 -8.19
N LEU A 22 -7.48 13.54 -8.69
CA LEU A 22 -8.29 12.57 -7.96
C LEU A 22 -7.61 12.12 -6.67
N ILE A 23 -6.32 11.73 -6.74
CA ILE A 23 -5.52 11.41 -5.55
C ILE A 23 -5.47 12.60 -4.59
N SER A 24 -5.24 13.81 -5.09
CA SER A 24 -5.19 15.00 -4.24
C SER A 24 -6.47 15.20 -3.46
N ARG A 25 -7.64 14.93 -4.05
CA ARG A 25 -8.93 15.04 -3.37
C ARG A 25 -9.08 14.00 -2.26
N VAL A 26 -8.71 12.74 -2.52
CA VAL A 26 -8.72 11.68 -1.50
C VAL A 26 -7.78 12.03 -0.34
N ARG A 27 -6.57 12.52 -0.64
CA ARG A 27 -5.61 12.94 0.40
C ARG A 27 -6.15 14.10 1.24
N SER A 28 -6.79 15.09 0.62
CA SER A 28 -7.42 16.20 1.33
C SER A 28 -8.58 15.75 2.21
N PHE A 29 -9.40 14.79 1.76
CA PHE A 29 -10.43 14.16 2.57
C PHE A 29 -9.82 13.44 3.78
N ASN A 30 -8.86 12.53 3.56
CA ASN A 30 -8.20 11.78 4.63
C ASN A 30 -7.46 12.68 5.64
N SER A 31 -6.83 13.77 5.17
CA SER A 31 -6.14 14.72 6.04
C SER A 31 -7.12 15.41 6.99
N ARG A 32 -8.25 15.92 6.47
CA ARG A 32 -9.31 16.52 7.28
C ARG A 32 -9.91 15.51 8.26
N PHE A 33 -10.11 14.27 7.82
CA PHE A 33 -10.57 13.21 8.71
C PHE A 33 -9.57 12.99 9.87
N ARG A 34 -8.28 12.81 9.58
CA ARG A 34 -7.24 12.62 10.62
C ARG A 34 -7.17 13.79 11.60
N ILE A 35 -7.22 15.02 11.11
CA ILE A 35 -7.26 16.22 11.96
C ILE A 35 -8.50 16.19 12.85
N SER A 36 -9.68 15.88 12.28
CA SER A 36 -10.92 15.81 13.05
C SER A 36 -10.90 14.74 14.15
N VAL A 37 -10.22 13.60 13.93
CA VAL A 37 -10.09 12.54 14.94
C VAL A 37 -9.17 12.98 16.08
N VAL A 38 -8.04 13.59 15.76
CA VAL A 38 -7.09 14.11 16.76
C VAL A 38 -7.75 15.20 17.62
N THR A 39 -8.46 16.15 16.98
CA THR A 39 -9.16 17.22 17.70
C THR A 39 -10.32 16.68 18.55
N ARG A 40 -11.04 15.63 18.09
CA ARG A 40 -12.10 14.96 18.85
C ARG A 40 -11.57 14.21 20.08
N GLY A 41 -10.40 13.58 19.96
CA GLY A 41 -9.69 12.96 21.09
C GLY A 41 -9.29 13.95 22.20
N SER A 42 -9.30 15.26 21.91
CA SER A 42 -9.04 16.34 22.87
C SER A 42 -10.31 16.92 23.54
N GLY A 43 -11.49 16.32 23.34
CA GLY A 43 -12.66 16.51 24.22
C GLY A 43 -13.71 17.57 23.82
N ILE A 44 -13.74 18.09 22.60
CA ILE A 44 -14.64 19.24 22.25
C ILE A 44 -15.72 18.94 21.19
N SER A 45 -15.82 17.76 20.59
CA SER A 45 -16.92 17.50 19.64
C SER A 45 -17.34 16.05 19.53
N ALA A 46 -18.30 15.66 20.37
CA ALA A 46 -18.91 14.34 20.42
C ALA A 46 -20.33 14.33 19.79
N LEU A 47 -20.57 15.10 18.72
CA LEU A 47 -21.92 15.30 18.17
C LEU A 47 -22.14 14.81 16.73
N SER A 48 -21.19 14.11 16.12
CA SER A 48 -21.44 13.38 14.88
C SER A 48 -20.85 11.97 14.96
N HIS A 49 -21.75 11.02 15.22
CA HIS A 49 -21.52 9.58 15.37
C HIS A 49 -21.31 8.84 14.03
N GLU A 50 -21.38 9.55 12.91
CA GLU A 50 -21.34 8.96 11.58
C GLU A 50 -19.90 8.63 11.18
N SER A 51 -19.68 7.40 10.74
CA SER A 51 -18.37 6.98 10.24
C SER A 51 -18.02 7.83 9.03
N PRO A 52 -16.78 8.33 8.87
CA PRO A 52 -16.40 9.08 7.68
C PRO A 52 -16.61 8.29 6.38
N ALA A 53 -16.59 6.95 6.45
CA ALA A 53 -16.90 6.07 5.34
C ALA A 53 -18.39 6.08 4.93
N GLU A 54 -19.27 6.62 5.77
CA GLU A 54 -20.70 6.82 5.51
C GLU A 54 -21.00 8.25 5.03
N SER A 55 -19.99 9.13 5.02
CA SER A 55 -20.18 10.51 4.58
C SER A 55 -20.49 10.59 3.08
N GLU A 56 -21.32 11.55 2.69
CA GLU A 56 -21.64 11.83 1.28
C GLU A 56 -20.37 12.12 0.46
N GLU A 57 -19.39 12.82 1.07
CA GLU A 57 -18.12 13.12 0.41
C GLU A 57 -17.31 11.85 0.10
N PHE A 58 -17.30 10.88 1.01
CA PHE A 58 -16.66 9.58 0.79
C PHE A 58 -17.29 8.86 -0.41
N HIS A 59 -18.62 8.74 -0.41
CA HIS A 59 -19.35 8.08 -1.50
C HIS A 59 -19.17 8.81 -2.84
N HIS A 60 -19.14 10.14 -2.84
CA HIS A 60 -18.88 10.92 -4.03
C HIS A 60 -17.45 10.69 -4.57
N LEU A 61 -16.45 10.58 -3.69
CA LEU A 61 -15.07 10.24 -4.10
C LEU A 61 -14.99 8.83 -4.69
N ASP A 62 -15.57 7.83 -4.03
CA ASP A 62 -15.64 6.45 -4.52
C ASP A 62 -16.27 6.38 -5.92
N GLN A 63 -17.45 6.98 -6.09
CA GLN A 63 -18.13 7.05 -7.38
C GLN A 63 -17.30 7.78 -8.44
N THR A 64 -16.60 8.85 -8.06
CA THR A 64 -15.72 9.60 -8.97
C THR A 64 -14.55 8.73 -9.45
N ILE A 65 -13.93 7.94 -8.55
CA ILE A 65 -12.83 7.03 -8.90
C ILE A 65 -13.31 5.93 -9.85
N ALA A 66 -14.45 5.30 -9.53
CA ALA A 66 -15.06 4.28 -10.37
C ALA A 66 -15.44 4.83 -11.76
N ALA A 67 -16.05 6.02 -11.80
CA ALA A 67 -16.45 6.68 -13.05
C ALA A 67 -15.23 7.06 -13.91
N PHE A 68 -14.15 7.56 -13.32
CA PHE A 68 -12.90 7.83 -14.04
C PHE A 68 -12.43 6.58 -14.78
N THR A 69 -12.27 5.47 -14.06
CA THR A 69 -11.74 4.22 -14.61
C THR A 69 -12.64 3.64 -15.72
N ARG A 70 -13.96 3.65 -15.50
CA ARG A 70 -14.94 3.12 -16.47
C ARG A 70 -15.01 3.93 -17.75
N ASN A 71 -14.80 5.25 -17.66
CA ASN A 71 -14.96 6.18 -18.79
C ASN A 71 -13.67 6.46 -19.55
N ILE A 72 -12.59 5.73 -19.29
CA ILE A 72 -11.35 5.83 -20.10
C ILE A 72 -11.68 5.47 -21.57
N PRO A 73 -11.35 6.35 -22.54
CA PRO A 73 -11.60 6.11 -23.96
C PRO A 73 -10.98 4.80 -24.44
N ARG A 74 -11.63 4.10 -25.36
CA ARG A 74 -11.20 2.77 -25.84
C ARG A 74 -9.75 2.73 -26.29
N ALA A 75 -9.29 3.77 -27.00
CA ALA A 75 -7.92 3.88 -27.49
C ALA A 75 -6.86 4.01 -26.38
N LEU A 76 -7.28 4.38 -25.16
CA LEU A 76 -6.42 4.62 -24.00
C LEU A 76 -6.65 3.58 -22.88
N ARG A 77 -7.39 2.49 -23.15
CA ARG A 77 -7.70 1.48 -22.12
C ARG A 77 -6.53 0.56 -21.80
N ASP A 78 -5.61 0.35 -22.72
CA ASP A 78 -4.48 -0.56 -22.52
C ASP A 78 -3.15 0.20 -22.49
N PRO A 79 -2.56 0.45 -21.30
CA PRO A 79 -1.33 1.23 -21.16
C PRO A 79 -0.07 0.43 -21.52
N VAL A 80 -0.19 -0.89 -21.67
CA VAL A 80 0.90 -1.84 -21.94
C VAL A 80 0.55 -2.65 -23.19
N GLY A 81 0.11 -1.96 -24.25
CA GLY A 81 -0.28 -2.58 -25.52
C GLY A 81 0.95 -2.94 -26.37
N THR A 82 0.97 -2.52 -27.64
CA THR A 82 2.13 -2.72 -28.53
C THR A 82 3.38 -1.96 -28.08
N ALA A 83 3.18 -0.83 -27.42
CA ALA A 83 4.22 -0.07 -26.75
C ALA A 83 3.71 0.34 -25.36
N VAL A 84 4.64 0.53 -24.43
CA VAL A 84 4.32 1.01 -23.09
C VAL A 84 4.31 2.53 -23.10
N ASP A 85 3.16 3.10 -22.72
CA ASP A 85 3.03 4.53 -22.46
C ASP A 85 3.15 4.77 -20.95
N PRO A 86 4.27 5.34 -20.45
CA PRO A 86 4.48 5.51 -19.01
C PRO A 86 3.50 6.49 -18.35
N LEU A 87 3.03 7.50 -19.07
CA LEU A 87 2.05 8.46 -18.54
C LEU A 87 0.68 7.79 -18.43
N LEU A 88 0.28 7.03 -19.44
CA LEU A 88 -0.97 6.29 -19.43
C LEU A 88 -0.95 5.18 -18.38
N TYR A 89 0.17 4.47 -18.25
CA TYR A 89 0.38 3.47 -17.21
C TYR A 89 0.20 4.07 -15.82
N THR A 90 0.81 5.22 -15.58
CA THR A 90 0.64 5.95 -14.32
C THR A 90 -0.82 6.38 -14.15
N ALA A 91 -1.46 6.91 -15.18
CA ALA A 91 -2.87 7.32 -15.13
C ALA A 91 -3.83 6.19 -14.76
N HIS A 92 -3.47 4.93 -15.07
CA HIS A 92 -4.25 3.75 -14.68
C HIS A 92 -3.91 3.25 -13.27
N LEU A 93 -2.69 3.48 -12.78
CA LEU A 93 -2.32 3.14 -11.40
C LEU A 93 -2.98 4.07 -10.38
N LEU A 94 -3.00 5.37 -10.66
CA LEU A 94 -3.40 6.40 -9.69
C LEU A 94 -4.84 6.26 -9.15
N PRO A 95 -5.86 5.84 -9.93
CA PRO A 95 -7.19 5.54 -9.41
C PRO A 95 -7.19 4.43 -8.37
N HIS A 96 -6.40 3.37 -8.57
CA HIS A 96 -6.29 2.28 -7.60
C HIS A 96 -5.52 2.71 -6.35
N VAL A 97 -4.51 3.57 -6.49
CA VAL A 97 -3.86 4.25 -5.35
C VAL A 97 -4.89 5.07 -4.57
N ALA A 98 -5.75 5.83 -5.27
CA ALA A 98 -6.80 6.61 -4.64
C ALA A 98 -7.80 5.72 -3.89
N MET A 99 -8.20 4.58 -4.46
CA MET A 99 -9.06 3.59 -3.79
C MET A 99 -8.41 3.05 -2.51
N ILE A 100 -7.15 2.61 -2.59
CA ILE A 100 -6.44 2.09 -1.41
C ILE A 100 -6.38 3.17 -0.33
N GLN A 101 -6.00 4.40 -0.69
CA GLN A 101 -5.93 5.49 0.28
C GLN A 101 -7.29 5.85 0.88
N LEU A 102 -8.37 5.81 0.11
CA LEU A 102 -9.71 6.12 0.58
C LEU A 102 -10.21 5.07 1.59
N TYR A 103 -9.98 3.79 1.32
CA TYR A 103 -10.51 2.70 2.14
C TYR A 103 -9.59 2.24 3.29
N ASP A 104 -8.28 2.45 3.19
CA ASP A 104 -7.29 1.97 4.18
C ASP A 104 -7.61 2.36 5.64
N PRO A 105 -8.01 3.60 5.96
CA PRO A 105 -8.36 3.97 7.34
C PRO A 105 -9.58 3.24 7.91
N HIS A 106 -10.40 2.64 7.04
CA HIS A 106 -11.67 2.01 7.38
C HIS A 106 -11.62 0.48 7.25
N ALA A 107 -10.60 -0.06 6.58
CA ALA A 107 -10.43 -1.48 6.37
C ALA A 107 -10.17 -2.22 7.68
N LYS A 108 -10.83 -3.37 7.85
CA LYS A 108 -10.61 -4.33 8.94
C LYS A 108 -10.31 -5.72 8.38
N PRO A 109 -9.05 -5.99 7.97
CA PRO A 109 -8.69 -7.25 7.31
C PRO A 109 -8.93 -8.52 8.13
N GLU A 110 -8.97 -8.40 9.46
CA GLU A 110 -9.29 -9.50 10.38
C GLU A 110 -10.78 -9.85 10.40
N SER A 111 -11.64 -8.93 9.98
CA SER A 111 -13.08 -9.13 9.97
C SER A 111 -13.51 -9.82 8.67
N PRO A 112 -14.27 -10.93 8.74
CA PRO A 112 -14.82 -11.53 7.54
C PRO A 112 -15.78 -10.53 6.86
N ASN A 113 -15.72 -10.47 5.52
CA ASN A 113 -16.61 -9.66 4.68
C ASN A 113 -16.61 -8.14 4.95
N ASP A 114 -15.52 -7.59 5.49
CA ASP A 114 -15.38 -6.13 5.61
C ASP A 114 -15.31 -5.47 4.22
N HIS A 115 -16.30 -4.62 3.90
CA HIS A 115 -16.43 -4.00 2.59
C HIS A 115 -15.18 -3.21 2.20
N SER A 116 -14.63 -2.43 3.13
CA SER A 116 -13.43 -1.62 2.90
C SER A 116 -12.22 -2.49 2.56
N THR A 117 -12.05 -3.62 3.25
CA THR A 117 -11.02 -4.63 2.96
C THR A 117 -11.20 -5.21 1.56
N VAL A 118 -12.43 -5.55 1.16
CA VAL A 118 -12.73 -6.08 -0.19
C VAL A 118 -12.35 -5.07 -1.27
N GLN A 119 -12.74 -3.80 -1.11
CA GLN A 119 -12.41 -2.75 -2.08
C GLN A 119 -10.90 -2.52 -2.18
N MET A 120 -10.22 -2.51 -1.04
CA MET A 120 -8.78 -2.31 -0.97
C MET A 120 -8.00 -3.47 -1.61
N LEU A 121 -8.47 -4.72 -1.42
CA LEU A 121 -7.88 -5.89 -2.05
C LEU A 121 -8.10 -5.88 -3.57
N ALA A 122 -9.30 -5.52 -4.03
CA ALA A 122 -9.59 -5.39 -5.46
C ALA A 122 -8.70 -4.34 -6.13
N ALA A 123 -8.53 -3.16 -5.52
CA ALA A 123 -7.64 -2.12 -6.02
C ALA A 123 -6.17 -2.56 -6.02
N THR A 124 -5.73 -3.27 -4.98
CA THR A 124 -4.36 -3.83 -4.90
C THR A 124 -4.09 -4.82 -6.03
N ARG A 125 -5.03 -5.73 -6.30
CA ARG A 125 -4.92 -6.70 -7.40
C ARG A 125 -4.95 -6.05 -8.78
N ALA A 126 -5.72 -4.98 -8.97
CA ALA A 126 -5.68 -4.23 -10.22
C ALA A 126 -4.31 -3.56 -10.48
N ILE A 127 -3.61 -3.12 -9.42
CA ILE A 127 -2.22 -2.67 -9.54
C ILE A 127 -1.29 -3.83 -9.92
N LEU A 128 -1.48 -5.01 -9.32
CA LEU A 128 -0.71 -6.22 -9.68
C LEU A 128 -0.93 -6.63 -11.13
N ASP A 129 -2.14 -6.57 -11.65
CA ASP A 129 -2.44 -6.86 -13.06
C ASP A 129 -1.65 -5.95 -14.00
N LEU A 130 -1.55 -4.66 -13.67
CA LEU A 130 -0.72 -3.71 -14.41
C LEU A 130 0.78 -4.02 -14.27
N ILE A 131 1.24 -4.44 -13.09
CA ILE A 131 2.62 -4.91 -12.91
C ILE A 131 2.90 -6.14 -13.79
N TYR A 132 2.03 -7.16 -13.76
CA TYR A 132 2.19 -8.38 -14.54
C TYR A 132 2.24 -8.10 -16.04
N LYS A 133 1.37 -7.23 -16.54
CA LYS A 133 1.42 -6.77 -17.93
C LYS A 133 2.78 -6.16 -18.26
N LEU A 134 3.28 -5.27 -17.40
CA LEU A 134 4.57 -4.60 -17.60
C LEU A 134 5.73 -5.59 -17.57
N CYS A 135 5.70 -6.58 -16.68
CA CYS A 135 6.69 -7.67 -16.64
C CYS A 135 6.71 -8.50 -17.93
N GLY A 136 5.60 -8.58 -18.65
CA GLY A 136 5.50 -9.25 -19.95
C GLY A 136 6.18 -8.50 -21.10
N THR A 137 6.79 -7.34 -20.84
CA THR A 137 7.45 -6.50 -21.86
C THR A 137 8.95 -6.41 -21.63
N THR A 138 9.67 -5.90 -22.64
CA THR A 138 11.09 -5.54 -22.54
C THR A 138 11.28 -4.06 -22.18
N TYR A 139 10.27 -3.40 -21.60
CA TYR A 139 10.32 -1.98 -21.31
C TYR A 139 11.36 -1.66 -20.23
N ASP A 140 12.20 -0.65 -20.49
CA ASP A 140 13.17 -0.19 -19.52
C ASP A 140 12.49 0.70 -18.46
N LEU A 141 12.41 0.19 -17.23
CA LEU A 141 11.77 0.87 -16.09
C LEU A 141 12.39 2.23 -15.76
N LEU A 142 13.60 2.55 -16.26
CA LEU A 142 14.23 3.86 -16.07
C LEU A 142 13.39 5.01 -16.68
N TYR A 143 12.60 4.72 -17.72
CA TYR A 143 11.72 5.70 -18.37
C TYR A 143 10.34 5.82 -17.70
N MET A 144 10.10 5.06 -16.64
CA MET A 144 8.83 5.10 -15.91
C MET A 144 8.79 6.30 -14.94
N ASP A 145 7.63 6.94 -14.82
CA ASP A 145 7.44 8.01 -13.85
C ASP A 145 7.65 7.51 -12.41
N HIS A 146 8.27 8.33 -11.57
CA HIS A 146 8.55 7.98 -10.18
C HIS A 146 7.27 7.71 -9.36
N SER A 147 6.10 8.22 -9.78
CA SER A 147 4.82 7.92 -9.11
C SER A 147 4.43 6.44 -9.20
N CYS A 148 4.88 5.71 -10.23
CA CYS A 148 4.64 4.27 -10.35
C CYS A 148 5.24 3.49 -9.18
N SER A 149 6.45 3.89 -8.80
CA SER A 149 7.17 3.28 -7.69
C SER A 149 6.39 3.44 -6.36
N VAL A 150 5.80 4.63 -6.14
CA VAL A 150 4.93 4.89 -4.98
C VAL A 150 3.66 4.04 -5.02
N ALA A 151 3.06 3.87 -6.20
CA ALA A 151 1.87 3.02 -6.37
C ALA A 151 2.17 1.55 -6.06
N TRP A 152 3.30 1.02 -6.56
CA TRP A 152 3.74 -0.35 -6.28
C TRP A 152 4.07 -0.54 -4.80
N PHE A 153 4.75 0.43 -4.19
CA PHE A 153 5.01 0.43 -2.75
C PHE A 153 3.71 0.34 -1.94
N LEU A 154 2.70 1.17 -2.29
CA LEU A 154 1.43 1.19 -1.58
C LEU A 154 0.68 -0.14 -1.72
N ALA A 155 0.68 -0.75 -2.91
CA ALA A 155 0.13 -2.09 -3.12
C ALA A 155 0.87 -3.13 -2.25
N GLY A 156 2.20 -3.09 -2.22
CA GLY A 156 3.00 -3.96 -1.35
C GLY A 156 2.67 -3.79 0.14
N ALA A 157 2.49 -2.56 0.60
CA ALA A 157 2.10 -2.27 1.98
C ALA A 157 0.69 -2.82 2.31
N ALA A 158 -0.26 -2.69 1.38
CA ALA A 158 -1.59 -3.28 1.51
C ALA A 158 -1.52 -4.82 1.58
N ILE A 159 -0.71 -5.46 0.72
CA ILE A 159 -0.49 -6.92 0.75
C ILE A 159 0.07 -7.37 2.10
N ILE A 160 1.05 -6.66 2.67
CA ILE A 160 1.59 -6.98 4.01
C ILE A 160 0.48 -6.97 5.08
N ARG A 161 -0.44 -6.01 4.99
CA ARG A 161 -1.57 -5.90 5.92
C ARG A 161 -2.53 -7.08 5.77
N PHE A 162 -2.87 -7.49 4.55
CA PHE A 162 -3.68 -8.69 4.30
C PHE A 162 -2.96 -9.96 4.76
N LEU A 163 -1.66 -10.05 4.49
CA LEU A 163 -0.83 -11.20 4.87
C LEU A 163 -0.82 -11.39 6.39
N LYS A 164 -0.68 -10.30 7.15
CA LYS A 164 -0.76 -10.34 8.62
C LYS A 164 -2.08 -10.97 9.10
N ALA A 165 -3.21 -10.54 8.54
CA ALA A 165 -4.53 -11.05 8.90
C ALA A 165 -4.70 -12.53 8.52
N LYS A 166 -4.22 -12.93 7.34
CA LYS A 166 -4.28 -14.32 6.88
C LYS A 166 -3.39 -15.27 7.68
N ILE A 167 -2.22 -14.81 8.10
CA ILE A 167 -1.38 -15.53 9.06
C ILE A 167 -2.10 -15.72 10.39
N ALA A 168 -2.74 -14.67 10.92
CA ALA A 168 -3.50 -14.75 12.17
C ALA A 168 -4.69 -15.73 12.05
N ALA A 169 -5.32 -15.79 10.88
CA ALA A 169 -6.40 -16.71 10.56
C ALA A 169 -5.93 -18.16 10.25
N LYS A 170 -4.62 -18.41 10.14
CA LYS A 170 -4.03 -19.70 9.75
C LYS A 170 -4.53 -20.21 8.38
N ASP A 171 -4.70 -19.28 7.45
CA ASP A 171 -5.12 -19.55 6.08
C ASP A 171 -3.88 -19.69 5.18
N ASP A 172 -3.21 -20.85 5.25
CA ASP A 172 -1.91 -21.10 4.63
C ASP A 172 -1.93 -20.94 3.10
N ASP A 173 -3.06 -21.26 2.46
CA ASP A 173 -3.25 -21.13 1.02
C ASP A 173 -3.25 -19.65 0.58
N GLU A 174 -4.01 -18.79 1.27
CA GLU A 174 -4.02 -17.36 0.98
C GLU A 174 -2.70 -16.69 1.40
N VAL A 175 -2.04 -17.18 2.46
CA VAL A 175 -0.69 -16.73 2.83
C VAL A 175 0.29 -16.97 1.68
N ALA A 176 0.36 -18.18 1.14
CA ALA A 176 1.25 -18.51 0.03
C ALA A 176 0.97 -17.63 -1.21
N ARG A 177 -0.30 -17.40 -1.53
CA ARG A 177 -0.72 -16.51 -2.63
C ARG A 177 -0.22 -15.07 -2.41
N LEU A 178 -0.47 -14.50 -1.23
CA LEU A 178 -0.09 -13.12 -0.91
C LEU A 178 1.43 -12.94 -0.87
N GLU A 179 2.19 -13.95 -0.46
CA GLU A 179 3.65 -13.91 -0.51
C GLU A 179 4.19 -13.88 -1.94
N GLN A 180 3.58 -14.62 -2.87
CA GLN A 180 3.91 -14.56 -4.29
C GLN A 180 3.59 -13.18 -4.88
N GLU A 181 2.38 -12.66 -4.62
CA GLU A 181 1.97 -11.32 -5.05
C GLU A 181 2.93 -10.24 -4.51
N LEU A 182 3.32 -10.32 -3.23
CA LEU A 182 4.31 -9.42 -2.63
C LEU A 182 5.70 -9.57 -3.27
N GLY A 183 6.09 -10.79 -3.63
CA GLY A 183 7.35 -11.10 -4.30
C GLY A 183 7.50 -10.33 -5.61
N ILE A 184 6.43 -10.28 -6.40
CA ILE A 184 6.39 -9.54 -7.66
C ILE A 184 6.53 -8.03 -7.45
N VAL A 185 5.85 -7.46 -6.44
CA VAL A 185 6.02 -6.04 -6.08
C VAL A 185 7.46 -5.74 -5.69
N LYS A 186 8.07 -6.57 -4.84
CA LYS A 186 9.47 -6.43 -4.42
C LYS A 186 10.43 -6.52 -5.61
N PHE A 187 10.19 -7.44 -6.54
CA PHE A 187 10.99 -7.59 -7.75
C PHE A 187 10.98 -6.30 -8.58
N MET A 188 9.79 -5.73 -8.84
CA MET A 188 9.67 -4.48 -9.60
C MET A 188 10.36 -3.29 -8.92
N LEU A 189 10.18 -3.15 -7.61
CA LEU A 189 10.84 -2.08 -6.85
C LEU A 189 12.36 -2.23 -6.81
N ARG A 190 12.89 -3.46 -6.76
CA ARG A 190 14.35 -3.71 -6.86
C ARG A 190 14.88 -3.37 -8.25
N ASN A 191 14.24 -3.87 -9.31
CA ASN A 191 14.69 -3.58 -10.67
C ASN A 191 14.73 -2.07 -10.96
N LEU A 192 13.76 -1.32 -10.46
CA LEU A 192 13.77 0.14 -10.53
C LEU A 192 14.82 0.76 -9.58
N GLY A 193 15.01 0.18 -8.40
CA GLY A 193 15.93 0.64 -7.37
C GLY A 193 17.41 0.46 -7.71
N ASP A 194 17.75 -0.54 -8.51
CA ASP A 194 19.10 -0.73 -9.03
C ASP A 194 19.55 0.45 -9.92
N ARG A 195 18.58 1.22 -10.43
CA ARG A 195 18.81 2.35 -11.34
C ARG A 195 18.40 3.70 -10.75
N THR A 196 17.63 3.73 -9.65
CA THR A 196 17.09 4.96 -9.07
C THR A 196 17.09 4.95 -7.54
N ILE A 197 17.44 6.09 -6.94
CA ILE A 197 17.44 6.26 -5.47
C ILE A 197 16.03 6.06 -4.89
N ILE A 198 15.00 6.50 -5.61
CA ILE A 198 13.60 6.42 -5.15
C ILE A 198 13.15 4.96 -5.07
N GLY A 199 13.42 4.14 -6.09
CA GLY A 199 13.09 2.72 -6.07
C GLY A 199 13.83 1.99 -4.94
N HIS A 200 15.12 2.29 -4.76
CA HIS A 200 15.93 1.71 -3.69
C HIS A 200 15.38 2.06 -2.31
N ARG A 201 14.97 3.30 -2.09
CA ARG A 201 14.33 3.71 -0.84
C ARG A 201 13.05 2.93 -0.58
N GLN A 202 12.18 2.79 -1.59
CA GLN A 202 10.89 2.15 -1.42
C GLN A 202 10.98 0.66 -1.14
N VAL A 203 11.87 -0.08 -1.81
CA VAL A 203 12.07 -1.49 -1.49
C VAL A 203 12.56 -1.67 -0.05
N ASN A 204 13.46 -0.82 0.42
CA ASN A 204 13.99 -0.89 1.79
C ASN A 204 12.92 -0.58 2.82
N VAL A 205 12.10 0.45 2.60
CA VAL A 205 10.97 0.78 3.48
C VAL A 205 9.95 -0.37 3.49
N LEU A 206 9.64 -0.95 2.33
CA LEU A 206 8.71 -2.07 2.23
C LEU A 206 9.24 -3.32 2.95
N GLN A 207 10.53 -3.60 2.82
CA GLN A 207 11.17 -4.71 3.52
C GLN A 207 11.20 -4.48 5.03
N GLY A 208 11.45 -3.24 5.47
CA GLY A 208 11.35 -2.83 6.87
C GLY A 208 9.94 -3.06 7.42
N LEU A 209 8.90 -2.63 6.68
CA LEU A 209 7.50 -2.84 7.05
C LEU A 209 7.17 -4.34 7.18
N TYR A 210 7.56 -5.15 6.20
CA TYR A 210 7.36 -6.60 6.24
C TYR A 210 8.03 -7.22 7.48
N ASN A 211 9.25 -6.79 7.79
CA ASN A 211 9.96 -7.29 8.97
C ASN A 211 9.25 -6.90 10.27
N VAL A 212 8.72 -5.69 10.39
CA VAL A 212 8.01 -5.24 11.60
C VAL A 212 6.67 -5.96 11.76
N GLU A 213 5.86 -5.98 10.72
CA GLU A 213 4.49 -6.50 10.79
C GLU A 213 4.44 -8.03 10.86
N ILE A 214 5.29 -8.71 10.09
CA ILE A 214 5.26 -10.18 9.97
C ILE A 214 6.31 -10.83 10.86
N ARG A 215 7.57 -10.38 10.80
CA ARG A 215 8.67 -11.02 11.56
C ARG A 215 8.77 -10.52 13.01
N GLY A 216 8.40 -9.28 13.28
CA GLY A 216 8.46 -8.63 14.59
C GLY A 216 7.44 -9.19 15.59
N HIS A 217 6.37 -9.84 15.11
CA HIS A 217 5.40 -10.55 15.93
C HIS A 217 5.69 -12.07 16.03
N GLY A 218 6.64 -12.59 15.24
CA GLY A 218 7.00 -14.02 15.17
C GLY A 218 8.20 -14.45 16.05
N ARG A 219 8.87 -13.51 16.73
CA ARG A 219 9.80 -13.81 17.81
C ARG A 219 9.33 -13.05 19.04
N LYS A 220 8.59 -13.72 19.93
CA LYS A 220 8.74 -13.46 21.37
C LYS A 220 10.22 -13.28 21.61
N ALA A 221 10.58 -12.17 22.26
CA ALA A 221 11.92 -11.90 22.74
C ALA A 221 12.55 -13.23 23.14
N ALA A 222 13.64 -13.60 22.44
CA ALA A 222 14.54 -14.59 23.00
C ALA A 222 14.79 -14.11 24.42
N THR A 223 14.35 -14.93 25.37
CA THR A 223 14.48 -14.72 26.80
C THR A 223 15.84 -14.09 27.04
N ALA A 224 15.84 -12.82 27.48
CA ALA A 224 17.06 -12.26 28.02
C ALA A 224 17.52 -13.24 29.10
N PRO A 225 18.80 -13.66 29.12
CA PRO A 225 19.29 -14.49 30.20
C PRO A 225 19.00 -13.75 31.50
N SER A 226 18.28 -14.41 32.42
CA SER A 226 18.01 -13.82 33.72
C SER A 226 19.36 -13.50 34.36
N ALA A 227 19.46 -12.32 34.97
CA ALA A 227 20.65 -11.85 35.70
C ALA A 227 20.94 -12.67 36.98
N THR A 228 20.61 -13.95 36.98
CA THR A 228 20.81 -14.91 38.05
C THR A 228 21.96 -15.88 37.76
N ASP A 229 22.44 -15.96 36.52
CA ASP A 229 23.53 -16.87 36.13
C ASP A 229 24.93 -16.23 36.18
N GLN A 230 25.04 -14.91 36.43
CA GLN A 230 26.34 -14.24 36.62
C GLN A 230 26.83 -14.26 38.07
N ARG A 231 26.07 -14.85 39.01
CA ARG A 231 26.46 -14.91 40.43
C ARG A 231 27.23 -16.17 40.81
N ALA A 232 27.33 -17.16 39.91
CA ALA A 232 28.07 -18.40 40.16
C ALA A 232 29.56 -18.32 39.74
N GLU A 233 29.97 -17.32 38.96
CA GLU A 233 31.36 -17.21 38.47
C GLU A 233 32.23 -16.25 39.30
N THR A 234 31.63 -15.39 40.13
CA THR A 234 32.38 -14.47 41.02
C THR A 234 32.77 -15.09 42.36
N ASP A 235 32.12 -16.16 42.80
CA ASP A 235 32.43 -16.79 44.11
C ASP A 235 33.63 -17.77 44.03
N ASN A 236 34.00 -18.23 42.83
CA ASN A 236 35.20 -19.06 42.61
C ASN A 236 36.50 -18.24 42.43
N LEU A 237 36.42 -16.90 42.39
CA LEU A 237 37.59 -16.03 42.25
C LEU A 237 37.98 -15.30 43.55
N ILE A 238 37.18 -15.38 44.62
CA ILE A 238 37.42 -14.65 45.88
C ILE A 238 37.99 -15.54 47.02
N PHE A 239 37.84 -16.87 46.97
CA PHE A 239 38.43 -17.77 47.99
C PHE A 239 39.69 -18.53 47.55
N GLY A 240 40.29 -18.14 46.43
CA GLY A 240 41.47 -18.79 45.86
C GLY A 240 42.83 -18.16 46.21
N ASN A 241 42.92 -17.24 47.17
CA ASN A 241 44.22 -16.70 47.63
C ASN A 241 44.12 -16.03 49.01
N MET A 242 44.24 -16.81 50.08
CA MET A 242 44.85 -16.39 51.34
C MET A 242 45.54 -17.59 51.99
N LYS A 243 46.87 -17.64 51.82
CA LYS A 243 47.78 -18.03 52.90
C LYS A 243 47.84 -16.88 53.90
#